data_AF-M5BM00-F1
#
_entry.id   AF-M5BM00-F1
#
_cell.length_a   1.000
_cell.length_b   1.000
_cell.length_c   1.000
_cell.angle_alpha   90.00
_cell.angle_beta   90.00
_cell.angle_gamma   90.00
#
_symmetry.space_group_name_H-M   'P 1'
#
loop_
_entity.id
_entity.type
_entity.pdbx_description
1 polymer ?
#
loop_
_entity_poly.entity_id
_entity_poly.type
_entity_poly.pdbx_seq_one_letter_code
_entity_poly.pdbx_strand_id
1 'polypeptide(L)'
;MQINELSSSQEFIRALKAPKDPHKPGGIRKLDLVRQAWDLETLFIPSKAEVIVEWVLQSLLTSGAVQGRESSADSGVLDEKAWKLLADIFARTCPNSNLNKLPAWLNGVINRVAVLPVFTHLLRTLGTVPDLDFGGLGVVTSVARVLIPPAALKASCDVIAGCLWEVLGLFVVRHDNESLLSATLELSDIVVSTFESSFANYSSKKKVRMQ
;
A
#
# COMPACT_ATOMS: atom_id res chain seq x y z
N MET A 1 11.65 -21.22 -19.48
CA MET A 1 10.65 -20.66 -20.41
C MET A 1 10.83 -19.14 -20.39
N GLN A 2 11.22 -18.52 -21.50
CA GLN A 2 11.40 -17.05 -21.52
C GLN A 2 10.03 -16.38 -21.46
N ILE A 3 9.83 -15.54 -20.45
CA ILE A 3 8.61 -14.72 -20.32
C ILE A 3 8.81 -13.53 -21.24
N ASN A 4 8.05 -13.48 -22.33
CA ASN A 4 8.16 -12.42 -23.33
C ASN A 4 7.90 -11.03 -22.72
N GLU A 5 7.07 -10.95 -21.68
CA GLU A 5 6.78 -9.74 -20.93
C GLU A 5 7.99 -9.20 -20.14
N LEU A 6 9.04 -10.00 -19.93
CA LEU A 6 10.30 -9.59 -19.29
C LEU A 6 11.45 -9.45 -20.30
N SER A 7 11.17 -9.51 -21.60
CA SER A 7 12.19 -9.33 -22.65
C SER A 7 12.69 -7.89 -22.76
N SER A 8 11.87 -6.91 -22.37
CA SER A 8 12.22 -5.49 -22.37
C SER A 8 11.39 -4.71 -21.36
N SER A 9 11.86 -3.51 -20.98
CA SER A 9 11.11 -2.59 -20.12
C SER A 9 9.77 -2.15 -20.74
N GLN A 10 9.70 -2.02 -22.07
CA GLN A 10 8.48 -1.64 -22.78
C GLN A 10 7.41 -2.73 -22.69
N GLU A 11 7.79 -3.99 -22.94
CA GLU A 11 6.87 -5.12 -22.85
C GLU A 11 6.39 -5.35 -21.41
N PHE A 12 7.27 -5.14 -20.43
CA PHE A 12 6.89 -5.19 -19.01
C PHE A 12 5.83 -4.14 -18.68
N ILE A 13 6.07 -2.87 -18.99
CA ILE A 13 5.14 -1.77 -18.72
C ILE A 13 3.81 -1.99 -19.45
N ARG A 14 3.85 -2.47 -20.70
CA ARG A 14 2.66 -2.81 -21.49
C ARG A 14 1.83 -3.91 -20.85
N ALA A 15 2.49 -4.96 -20.33
CA ALA A 15 1.81 -6.05 -19.65
C ALA A 15 1.12 -5.58 -18.36
N LEU A 16 1.76 -4.69 -17.58
CA LEU A 16 1.15 -4.14 -16.35
C LEU A 16 -0.08 -3.27 -16.62
N LYS A 17 -0.02 -2.45 -17.68
CA LYS A 17 -1.11 -1.53 -18.08
C LYS A 17 -2.27 -2.21 -18.78
N ALA A 18 -2.13 -3.49 -19.18
CA ALA A 18 -3.21 -4.20 -19.84
C ALA A 18 -4.46 -4.29 -18.95
N PRO A 19 -5.69 -4.24 -19.47
CA PRO A 19 -6.89 -4.28 -18.63
C PRO A 19 -7.17 -5.67 -18.01
N LYS A 20 -6.61 -6.74 -18.58
CA LYS A 20 -6.80 -8.12 -18.13
C LYS A 20 -5.60 -8.61 -17.33
N ASP A 21 -5.87 -9.44 -16.34
CA ASP A 21 -4.86 -10.21 -15.59
C ASP A 21 -5.23 -11.70 -15.65
N PRO A 22 -4.43 -12.57 -16.28
CA PRO A 22 -3.19 -12.28 -17.01
C PRO A 22 -3.42 -11.49 -18.32
N HIS A 23 -2.37 -10.79 -18.80
CA HIS A 23 -2.44 -10.00 -20.04
C HIS A 23 -2.84 -10.85 -21.26
N LYS A 24 -2.34 -12.09 -21.33
CA LYS A 24 -2.63 -13.08 -22.38
C LYS A 24 -3.27 -14.32 -21.76
N PRO A 25 -4.21 -14.99 -22.45
CA PRO A 25 -4.73 -16.28 -22.00
C PRO A 25 -3.59 -17.28 -21.77
N GLY A 26 -3.56 -17.94 -20.61
CA GLY A 26 -2.48 -18.83 -20.19
C GLY A 26 -1.16 -18.13 -19.82
N GLY A 27 -1.14 -16.79 -19.78
CA GLY A 27 0.00 -16.00 -19.38
C GLY A 27 0.18 -15.93 -17.85
N ILE A 28 1.31 -15.36 -17.44
CA ILE A 28 1.63 -15.11 -16.04
C ILE A 28 0.74 -14.03 -15.44
N ARG A 29 0.29 -14.22 -14.19
CA ARG A 29 -0.44 -13.19 -13.44
C ARG A 29 0.46 -11.98 -13.23
N LYS A 30 -0.11 -10.78 -13.24
CA LYS A 30 0.69 -9.54 -13.16
C LYS A 30 1.48 -9.46 -11.86
N LEU A 31 0.92 -9.87 -10.73
CA LEU A 31 1.67 -9.87 -9.47
C LEU A 31 2.91 -10.79 -9.54
N ASP A 32 2.76 -11.98 -10.11
CA ASP A 32 3.87 -12.92 -10.30
C ASP A 32 4.88 -12.38 -11.33
N LEU A 33 4.42 -11.69 -12.39
CA LEU A 33 5.27 -11.00 -13.36
C LEU A 33 6.11 -9.89 -12.70
N VAL A 34 5.47 -9.06 -11.87
CA VAL A 34 6.14 -7.98 -11.14
C VAL A 34 7.15 -8.54 -10.15
N ARG A 35 6.81 -9.64 -9.45
CA ARG A 35 7.76 -10.29 -8.55
C ARG A 35 9.00 -10.77 -9.30
N GLN A 36 8.81 -11.47 -10.42
CA GLN A 36 9.92 -11.94 -11.25
C GLN A 36 10.72 -10.79 -11.84
N ALA A 37 10.03 -9.72 -12.27
CA ALA A 37 10.71 -8.51 -12.71
C ALA A 37 11.60 -7.99 -11.60
N TRP A 38 11.11 -7.82 -10.37
CA TRP A 38 11.89 -7.34 -9.22
C TRP A 38 13.14 -8.19 -8.96
N ASP A 39 12.99 -9.51 -8.90
CA ASP A 39 14.07 -10.45 -8.60
C ASP A 39 15.10 -10.56 -9.75
N LEU A 40 14.72 -10.24 -10.99
CA LEU A 40 15.61 -10.29 -12.15
C LEU A 40 16.50 -9.04 -12.22
N GLU A 41 17.75 -9.14 -11.73
CA GLU A 41 18.73 -8.04 -11.73
C GLU A 41 19.20 -7.65 -13.14
N THR A 42 19.21 -8.60 -14.07
CA THR A 42 19.64 -8.39 -15.47
C THR A 42 18.64 -7.57 -16.28
N LEU A 43 17.41 -7.42 -15.80
CA LEU A 43 16.36 -6.66 -16.47
C LEU A 43 16.49 -5.17 -16.11
N PHE A 44 16.96 -4.38 -17.08
CA PHE A 44 17.04 -2.94 -16.94
C PHE A 44 15.66 -2.29 -17.14
N ILE A 45 15.09 -1.75 -16.06
CA ILE A 45 13.91 -0.89 -16.07
C ILE A 45 14.28 0.43 -15.37
N PRO A 46 14.20 1.58 -16.05
CA PRO A 46 14.38 2.88 -15.41
C PRO A 46 13.41 3.04 -14.24
N SER A 47 13.91 3.44 -13.07
CA SER A 47 13.11 3.57 -11.84
C SER A 47 12.26 2.31 -11.53
N LYS A 48 12.83 1.11 -11.72
CA LYS A 48 12.15 -0.18 -11.49
C LYS A 48 11.33 -0.24 -10.19
N ALA A 49 11.91 0.21 -9.07
CA ALA A 49 11.22 0.23 -7.78
C ALA A 49 9.97 1.15 -7.80
N GLU A 50 10.08 2.34 -8.40
CA GLU A 50 8.99 3.30 -8.54
C GLU A 50 7.81 2.72 -9.32
N VAL A 51 8.10 2.16 -10.51
CA VAL A 51 7.08 1.56 -11.39
C VAL A 51 6.35 0.42 -10.71
N ILE A 52 7.10 -0.45 -10.01
CA ILE A 52 6.55 -1.61 -9.32
C ILE A 52 5.69 -1.17 -8.14
N VAL A 53 6.21 -0.31 -7.26
CA VAL A 53 5.49 0.13 -6.05
C VAL A 53 4.22 0.89 -6.43
N GLU A 54 4.28 1.77 -7.43
CA GLU A 54 3.11 2.49 -7.93
C GLU A 54 2.03 1.52 -8.43
N TRP A 55 2.40 0.55 -9.25
CA TRP A 55 1.45 -0.44 -9.76
C TRP A 55 0.85 -1.31 -8.65
N VAL A 56 1.67 -1.78 -7.71
CA VAL A 56 1.19 -2.62 -6.59
C VAL A 56 0.20 -1.82 -5.74
N LEU A 57 0.53 -0.60 -5.33
CA LEU A 57 -0.38 0.23 -4.52
C LEU A 57 -1.71 0.54 -5.23
N GLN A 58 -1.68 0.78 -6.55
CA GLN A 58 -2.90 0.95 -7.35
C GLN A 58 -3.70 -0.36 -7.44
N SER A 59 -3.04 -1.51 -7.56
CA SER A 59 -3.71 -2.82 -7.61
C SER A 59 -4.43 -3.15 -6.30
N LEU A 60 -3.85 -2.79 -5.15
CA LEU A 60 -4.46 -2.96 -3.82
C LEU A 60 -5.75 -2.13 -3.66
N LEU A 61 -5.93 -1.05 -4.42
CA LEU A 61 -7.12 -0.18 -4.40
C LEU A 61 -8.22 -0.60 -5.39
N THR A 62 -7.87 -1.29 -6.47
CA THR A 62 -8.76 -1.45 -7.64
C THR A 62 -9.71 -2.65 -7.51
N SER A 63 -9.45 -3.55 -6.58
CA SER A 63 -10.23 -4.79 -6.40
C SER A 63 -11.54 -4.55 -5.65
N GLY A 64 -12.53 -4.06 -6.40
CA GLY A 64 -13.91 -3.90 -5.95
C GLY A 64 -14.85 -3.19 -6.94
N ALA A 65 -14.33 -2.50 -7.95
CA ALA A 65 -15.17 -1.63 -8.81
C ALA A 65 -15.12 -1.90 -10.33
N VAL A 66 -14.21 -2.74 -10.85
CA VAL A 66 -13.98 -2.84 -12.32
C VAL A 66 -14.28 -4.22 -12.92
N GLN A 67 -14.63 -5.22 -12.13
CA GLN A 67 -15.13 -6.49 -12.67
C GLN A 67 -16.38 -6.88 -11.92
N GLY A 68 -17.52 -6.87 -12.61
CA GLY A 68 -18.83 -7.31 -12.11
C GLY A 68 -18.87 -8.80 -11.79
N ARG A 69 -18.05 -9.23 -10.84
CA ARG A 69 -18.14 -10.52 -10.17
C ARG A 69 -18.25 -10.25 -8.68
N GLU A 70 -19.50 -10.35 -8.25
CA GLU A 70 -19.92 -10.52 -6.87
C GLU A 70 -19.21 -11.77 -6.31
N SER A 71 -18.05 -11.59 -5.71
CA SER A 71 -17.39 -12.60 -4.89
C SER A 71 -16.63 -11.85 -3.81
N SER A 72 -17.28 -11.75 -2.66
CA SER A 72 -16.97 -11.04 -1.43
C SER A 72 -15.68 -11.51 -0.71
N ALA A 73 -14.71 -12.06 -1.43
CA ALA A 73 -13.48 -12.64 -0.88
C ALA A 73 -12.16 -12.20 -1.56
N ASP A 74 -12.20 -11.56 -2.73
CA ASP A 74 -11.01 -11.12 -3.47
C ASP A 74 -10.75 -9.61 -3.32
N SER A 75 -10.78 -9.10 -2.09
CA SER A 75 -10.25 -7.76 -1.84
C SER A 75 -8.74 -7.83 -2.05
N GLY A 76 -8.24 -7.34 -3.19
CA GLY A 76 -6.81 -7.33 -3.53
C GLY A 76 -5.94 -6.71 -2.44
N VAL A 77 -6.51 -5.86 -1.58
CA VAL A 77 -5.87 -5.32 -0.38
C VAL A 77 -5.47 -6.39 0.66
N LEU A 78 -6.03 -7.60 0.62
CA LEU A 78 -5.67 -8.75 1.45
C LEU A 78 -4.63 -9.67 0.78
N ASP A 79 -4.11 -9.31 -0.40
CA ASP A 79 -3.10 -10.14 -1.08
C ASP A 79 -1.75 -10.03 -0.36
N GLU A 80 -1.43 -11.05 0.45
CA GLU A 80 -0.15 -11.12 1.16
C GLU A 80 1.08 -11.04 0.24
N LYS A 81 1.00 -11.58 -0.98
CA LYS A 81 2.14 -11.58 -1.90
C LYS A 81 2.46 -10.16 -2.36
N ALA A 82 1.44 -9.33 -2.55
CA ALA A 82 1.60 -7.93 -2.88
C ALA A 82 2.27 -7.15 -1.73
N TRP A 83 1.83 -7.36 -0.49
CA TRP A 83 2.46 -6.75 0.68
C TRP A 83 3.90 -7.21 0.92
N LYS A 84 4.17 -8.51 0.76
CA LYS A 84 5.54 -9.06 0.87
C LYS A 84 6.47 -8.47 -0.17
N LEU A 85 5.99 -8.29 -1.40
CA LEU A 85 6.77 -7.61 -2.44
C LEU A 85 7.09 -6.15 -2.08
N LEU A 86 6.12 -5.38 -1.56
CA LEU A 86 6.37 -4.02 -1.10
C LEU A 86 7.41 -3.99 0.03
N ALA A 87 7.27 -4.86 1.02
CA ALA A 87 8.21 -4.96 2.14
C ALA A 87 9.63 -5.29 1.65
N ASP A 88 9.77 -6.25 0.73
CA ASP A 88 11.06 -6.62 0.15
C ASP A 88 11.70 -5.45 -0.62
N ILE A 89 10.92 -4.68 -1.37
CA ILE A 89 11.41 -3.49 -2.07
C ILE A 89 11.89 -2.44 -1.08
N PHE A 90 11.11 -2.14 -0.05
CA PHE A 90 11.49 -1.13 0.95
C PHE A 90 12.67 -1.59 1.80
N ALA A 91 12.78 -2.87 2.15
CA ALA A 91 13.94 -3.40 2.87
C ALA A 91 15.25 -3.19 2.07
N ARG A 92 15.21 -3.37 0.73
CA ARG A 92 16.38 -3.20 -0.14
C ARG A 92 16.68 -1.73 -0.49
N THR A 93 15.65 -0.89 -0.59
CA THR A 93 15.77 0.50 -1.07
C THR A 93 15.79 1.55 0.05
N CYS A 94 15.31 1.19 1.25
CA CYS A 94 15.25 2.03 2.44
C CYS A 94 15.91 1.34 3.65
N PRO A 95 17.20 0.92 3.57
CA PRO A 95 17.84 0.08 4.59
C PRO A 95 18.04 0.78 5.95
N ASN A 96 18.08 2.12 5.94
CA ASN A 96 18.19 2.91 7.16
C ASN A 96 16.82 3.56 7.42
N SER A 97 16.05 3.01 8.36
CA SER A 97 14.73 3.51 8.80
C SER A 97 14.73 4.93 9.38
N ASN A 98 15.84 5.67 9.25
CA ASN A 98 15.87 7.10 9.45
C ASN A 98 15.01 7.74 8.34
N LEU A 99 13.75 8.00 8.68
CA LEU A 99 12.72 8.68 7.86
C LEU A 99 13.21 9.98 7.17
N ASN A 100 14.35 10.51 7.59
CA ASN A 100 15.02 11.68 7.03
C ASN A 100 15.65 11.45 5.64
N LYS A 101 15.80 10.21 5.16
CA LYS A 101 16.38 9.91 3.83
C LYS A 101 15.56 8.89 3.05
N LEU A 102 14.31 9.25 2.74
CA LEU A 102 13.51 8.48 1.79
C LEU A 102 14.07 8.64 0.35
N PRO A 103 14.03 7.58 -0.48
CA PRO A 103 14.42 7.69 -1.88
C PRO A 103 13.59 8.73 -2.64
N ALA A 104 14.23 9.50 -3.52
CA ALA A 104 13.55 10.55 -4.28
C ALA A 104 12.36 10.03 -5.10
N TRP A 105 12.46 8.82 -5.64
CA TRP A 105 11.39 8.18 -6.41
C TRP A 105 10.13 7.91 -5.57
N LEU A 106 10.28 7.64 -4.26
CA LEU A 106 9.15 7.34 -3.39
C LEU A 106 8.24 8.56 -3.22
N ASN A 107 8.83 9.76 -3.18
CA ASN A 107 8.06 11.00 -3.18
C ASN A 107 7.19 11.15 -4.44
N GLY A 108 7.70 10.69 -5.59
CA GLY A 108 6.95 10.63 -6.84
C GLY A 108 5.75 9.71 -6.74
N VAL A 109 5.93 8.50 -6.19
CA VAL A 109 4.83 7.54 -5.97
C VAL A 109 3.77 8.11 -5.02
N ILE A 110 4.18 8.65 -3.87
CA ILE A 110 3.26 9.23 -2.87
C ILE A 110 2.42 10.36 -3.46
N ASN A 111 2.95 11.12 -4.43
CA ASN A 111 2.20 12.18 -5.10
C ASN A 111 1.17 11.65 -6.12
N ARG A 112 1.39 10.47 -6.69
CA ARG A 112 0.55 9.89 -7.76
C ARG A 112 -0.45 8.87 -7.25
N VAL A 113 -0.14 8.21 -6.14
CA VAL A 113 -0.99 7.18 -5.55
C VAL A 113 -1.56 7.66 -4.22
N ALA A 114 -2.87 7.48 -4.06
CA ALA A 114 -3.54 7.79 -2.80
C ALA A 114 -3.20 6.72 -1.74
N VAL A 115 -2.05 6.87 -1.09
CA VAL A 115 -1.48 5.90 -0.13
C VAL A 115 -2.41 5.67 1.06
N LEU A 116 -2.91 6.73 1.72
CA LEU A 116 -3.75 6.55 2.91
C LEU A 116 -5.05 5.79 2.61
N PRO A 117 -5.77 6.05 1.50
CA PRO A 117 -6.87 5.21 1.08
C PRO A 117 -6.57 3.71 0.95
N VAL A 118 -5.33 3.30 0.67
CA VAL A 118 -4.95 1.86 0.65
C VAL A 118 -5.14 1.27 2.05
N PHE A 119 -4.61 1.95 3.07
CA PHE A 119 -4.69 1.52 4.46
C PHE A 119 -6.12 1.66 5.02
N THR A 120 -6.84 2.72 4.66
CA THR A 120 -8.28 2.86 4.94
C THR A 120 -9.07 1.67 4.38
N HIS A 121 -8.82 1.30 3.13
CA HIS A 121 -9.48 0.15 2.51
C HIS A 121 -9.12 -1.16 3.22
N LEU A 122 -7.85 -1.37 3.58
CA LEU A 122 -7.42 -2.54 4.35
C LEU A 122 -8.16 -2.64 5.68
N LEU A 123 -8.10 -1.58 6.50
CA LEU A 123 -8.72 -1.54 7.83
C LEU A 123 -10.22 -1.83 7.75
N ARG A 124 -10.90 -1.23 6.77
CA ARG A 124 -12.31 -1.49 6.50
C ARG A 124 -12.57 -2.95 6.17
N THR A 125 -11.77 -3.52 5.27
CA THR A 125 -11.91 -4.92 4.85
C THR A 125 -11.71 -5.88 6.03
N LEU A 126 -10.70 -5.64 6.89
CA LEU A 126 -10.51 -6.38 8.15
C LEU A 126 -11.73 -6.28 9.07
N GLY A 127 -12.39 -5.12 9.11
CA GLY A 127 -13.64 -4.93 9.83
C GLY A 127 -14.80 -5.73 9.22
N THR A 128 -14.90 -5.82 7.89
CA THR A 128 -16.05 -6.43 7.22
C THR A 128 -15.99 -7.95 7.07
N VAL A 129 -14.82 -8.57 6.91
CA VAL A 129 -14.70 -10.00 6.59
C VAL A 129 -14.67 -10.84 7.88
N PRO A 130 -15.74 -11.58 8.22
CA PRO A 130 -15.78 -12.41 9.43
C PRO A 130 -14.71 -13.50 9.42
N ASP A 131 -14.18 -13.83 10.61
CA ASP A 131 -13.19 -14.89 10.84
C ASP A 131 -11.90 -14.77 10.01
N LEU A 132 -11.58 -13.57 9.54
CA LEU A 132 -10.36 -13.31 8.79
C LEU A 132 -9.13 -13.33 9.71
N ASP A 133 -8.31 -14.37 9.57
CA ASP A 133 -6.95 -14.41 10.11
C ASP A 133 -5.97 -13.95 9.02
N PHE A 134 -5.63 -12.66 9.02
CA PHE A 134 -4.69 -12.09 8.07
C PHE A 134 -3.27 -12.07 8.65
N GLY A 135 -2.55 -13.18 8.48
CA GLY A 135 -1.15 -13.34 8.92
C GLY A 135 -0.17 -12.34 8.30
N GLY A 136 -0.57 -11.63 7.23
CA GLY A 136 0.19 -10.57 6.57
C GLY A 136 0.31 -9.26 7.35
N LEU A 137 -0.39 -9.05 8.48
CA LEU A 137 -0.43 -7.76 9.19
C LEU A 137 0.94 -7.23 9.63
N GLY A 138 1.86 -8.09 10.06
CA GLY A 138 3.23 -7.67 10.39
C GLY A 138 3.97 -7.08 9.18
N VAL A 139 3.76 -7.69 8.00
CA VAL A 139 4.33 -7.21 6.73
C VAL A 139 3.71 -5.88 6.35
N VAL A 140 2.37 -5.75 6.43
CA VAL A 140 1.68 -4.48 6.20
C VAL A 140 2.20 -3.39 7.13
N THR A 141 2.36 -3.68 8.41
CA THR A 141 2.85 -2.72 9.41
C THR A 141 4.25 -2.22 9.04
N SER A 142 5.13 -3.11 8.58
CA SER A 142 6.47 -2.71 8.11
C SER A 142 6.42 -1.74 6.92
N VAL A 143 5.48 -1.96 6.00
CA VAL A 143 5.23 -1.10 4.84
C VAL A 143 4.62 0.23 5.28
N ALA A 144 3.68 0.20 6.23
CA ALA A 144 3.01 1.37 6.79
C ALA A 144 3.99 2.35 7.44
N ARG A 145 4.99 1.85 8.17
CA ARG A 145 6.06 2.67 8.77
C ARG A 145 6.80 3.52 7.75
N VAL A 146 6.96 3.02 6.53
CA VAL A 146 7.66 3.72 5.45
C VAL A 146 6.72 4.68 4.71
N LEU A 147 5.48 4.27 4.47
CA LEU A 147 4.55 4.97 3.58
C LEU A 147 3.66 6.01 4.26
N ILE A 148 3.12 5.71 5.44
CA ILE A 148 2.09 6.55 6.08
C ILE A 148 2.63 7.92 6.49
N PRO A 149 3.76 8.04 7.23
CA PRO A 149 4.24 9.35 7.68
C PRO A 149 4.49 10.35 6.54
N PRO A 150 5.23 10.04 5.46
CA PRO A 150 5.45 10.99 4.37
C PRO A 150 4.19 11.22 3.52
N ALA A 151 3.28 10.25 3.41
CA ALA A 151 2.01 10.44 2.72
C ALA A 151 1.09 11.41 3.46
N ALA A 152 1.06 11.34 4.79
CA ALA A 152 0.24 12.23 5.61
C ALA A 152 0.66 13.70 5.54
N LEU A 153 1.97 13.99 5.39
CA LEU A 153 2.46 15.36 5.21
C LEU A 153 1.86 16.07 3.97
N LYS A 154 1.33 15.29 3.01
CA LYS A 154 0.73 15.79 1.77
C LYS A 154 -0.79 15.59 1.70
N ALA A 155 -1.34 14.80 2.61
CA ALA A 155 -2.77 14.53 2.67
C ALA A 155 -3.52 15.71 3.33
N SER A 156 -4.80 15.85 3.02
CA SER A 156 -5.67 16.75 3.79
C SER A 156 -5.97 16.14 5.17
N CYS A 157 -6.31 17.00 6.14
CA CYS A 157 -6.71 16.56 7.46
C CYS A 157 -7.90 15.58 7.41
N ASP A 158 -8.83 15.76 6.48
CA ASP A 158 -9.99 14.89 6.29
C ASP A 158 -9.58 13.46 5.88
N VAL A 159 -8.59 13.33 5.00
CA VAL A 159 -8.09 12.01 4.56
C VAL A 159 -7.40 11.28 5.71
N ILE A 160 -6.61 11.99 6.52
CA ILE A 160 -5.92 11.40 7.67
C ILE A 160 -6.94 11.02 8.76
N ALA A 161 -7.91 11.88 9.04
CA ALA A 161 -9.00 11.61 9.97
C ALA A 161 -9.86 10.42 9.51
N GLY A 162 -10.12 10.30 8.20
CA GLY A 162 -10.81 9.15 7.64
C GLY A 162 -10.07 7.83 7.87
N CYS A 163 -8.73 7.82 7.76
CA CYS A 163 -7.91 6.64 8.07
C CYS A 163 -7.98 6.28 9.55
N LEU A 164 -7.89 7.28 10.44
CA LEU A 164 -8.08 7.09 11.89
C LEU A 164 -9.48 6.55 12.22
N TRP A 165 -10.52 7.01 11.53
CA TRP A 165 -11.87 6.54 11.75
C TRP A 165 -12.04 5.04 11.44
N GLU A 166 -11.38 4.53 10.40
CA GLU A 166 -11.41 3.08 10.12
C GLU A 166 -10.69 2.27 11.18
N VAL A 167 -9.64 2.81 11.83
CA VAL A 167 -9.03 2.18 13.01
C VAL A 167 -10.08 2.05 14.11
N LEU A 168 -10.74 3.13 14.49
CA LEU A 168 -11.77 3.09 15.53
C LEU A 168 -12.93 2.15 15.16
N GLY A 169 -13.38 2.19 13.91
CA GLY A 169 -14.42 1.30 13.40
C GLY A 169 -14.03 -0.17 13.49
N LEU A 170 -12.78 -0.52 13.20
CA LEU A 170 -12.26 -1.88 13.35
C LEU A 170 -12.37 -2.35 14.81
N PHE A 171 -11.94 -1.54 15.78
CA PHE A 171 -12.00 -1.90 17.20
C PHE A 171 -13.44 -2.07 17.71
N VAL A 172 -14.39 -1.29 17.18
CA VAL A 172 -15.81 -1.45 17.52
C VAL A 172 -16.38 -2.76 16.96
N VAL A 173 -16.13 -3.04 15.67
CA VAL A 173 -16.72 -4.20 14.97
C VAL A 173 -16.05 -5.52 15.37
N ARG A 174 -14.75 -5.51 15.69
CA ARG A 174 -13.94 -6.70 15.97
C ARG A 174 -13.53 -6.82 17.44
N HIS A 175 -14.29 -6.23 18.36
CA HIS A 175 -13.97 -6.23 19.80
C HIS A 175 -13.77 -7.64 20.39
N ASP A 176 -14.43 -8.66 19.84
CA ASP A 176 -14.32 -10.05 20.28
C ASP A 176 -13.11 -10.81 19.72
N ASN A 177 -12.37 -10.24 18.75
CA ASN A 177 -11.22 -10.88 18.11
C ASN A 177 -9.90 -10.29 18.61
N GLU A 178 -9.48 -10.71 19.81
CA GLU A 178 -8.28 -10.20 20.48
C GLU A 178 -7.00 -10.38 19.65
N SER A 179 -6.87 -11.48 18.90
CA SER A 179 -5.67 -11.74 18.09
C SER A 179 -5.54 -10.75 16.93
N LEU A 180 -6.64 -10.49 16.22
CA LEU A 180 -6.68 -9.49 15.14
C LEU A 180 -6.42 -8.08 15.68
N LEU A 181 -7.06 -7.72 16.80
CA LEU A 181 -6.84 -6.42 17.42
C LEU A 181 -5.38 -6.25 17.85
N SER A 182 -4.81 -7.25 18.54
CA SER A 182 -3.39 -7.22 18.93
C SER A 182 -2.46 -7.09 17.72
N ALA A 183 -2.75 -7.78 16.61
CA ALA A 183 -1.95 -7.70 15.40
C ALA A 183 -2.08 -6.36 14.67
N THR A 184 -3.19 -5.64 14.86
CA THR A 184 -3.45 -4.32 14.25
C THR A 184 -3.05 -3.15 15.14
N LEU A 185 -2.68 -3.37 16.41
CA LEU A 185 -2.26 -2.32 17.33
C LEU A 185 -1.08 -1.51 16.79
N GLU A 186 -0.03 -2.16 16.27
CA GLU A 186 1.13 -1.45 15.75
C GLU A 186 0.79 -0.59 14.53
N LEU A 187 -0.07 -1.09 13.63
CA LEU A 187 -0.56 -0.32 12.49
C LEU A 187 -1.38 0.88 12.95
N SER A 188 -2.22 0.67 13.96
CA SER A 188 -3.07 1.70 14.56
C SER A 188 -2.25 2.81 15.21
N ASP A 189 -1.18 2.46 15.91
CA ASP A 189 -0.25 3.41 16.53
C ASP A 189 0.44 4.31 15.49
N ILE A 190 0.83 3.75 14.34
CA ILE A 190 1.38 4.53 13.21
C ILE A 190 0.35 5.54 12.69
N VAL A 191 -0.92 5.13 12.54
CA VAL A 191 -1.99 6.03 12.07
C VAL A 191 -2.27 7.13 13.10
N VAL A 192 -2.37 6.79 14.38
CA VAL A 192 -2.64 7.72 15.49
C VAL A 192 -1.51 8.74 15.62
N SER A 193 -0.26 8.29 15.75
CA SER A 193 0.91 9.17 15.86
C SER A 193 1.05 10.12 14.65
N THR A 194 0.72 9.61 13.46
CA THR A 194 0.71 10.41 12.23
C THR A 194 -0.42 11.45 12.23
N PHE A 195 -1.61 11.09 12.69
CA PHE A 195 -2.73 12.01 12.87
C PHE A 195 -2.38 13.12 13.86
N GLU A 196 -1.88 12.77 15.06
CA GLU A 196 -1.48 13.73 16.09
C GLU A 196 -0.45 14.73 15.57
N SER A 197 0.60 14.21 14.91
CA SER A 197 1.64 15.03 14.29
C SER A 197 1.07 15.97 13.22
N SER A 198 0.15 15.49 12.40
CA SER A 198 -0.45 16.29 11.32
C SER A 198 -1.39 17.37 11.88
N PHE A 199 -2.16 17.03 12.90
CA PHE A 199 -3.09 17.94 13.56
C PHE A 199 -2.36 19.04 14.34
N ALA A 200 -1.30 18.70 15.08
CA ALA A 200 -0.46 19.66 15.78
C ALA A 200 0.17 20.69 14.81
N ASN A 201 0.64 20.23 13.65
CA ASN A 201 1.21 21.08 12.60
C ASN A 201 0.16 21.95 11.88
N TYR A 202 -1.10 21.55 11.86
CA TYR A 202 -2.18 22.36 11.29
C TYR A 202 -2.58 23.51 12.23
N SER A 203 -2.60 23.25 13.54
CA SER A 203 -2.89 24.26 14.57
C SER A 203 -1.81 25.34 14.67
N SER A 204 -0.53 24.97 14.54
CA SER A 204 0.59 25.92 14.59
C SER A 204 0.64 26.88 13.40
N LYS A 205 0.16 26.46 12.21
CA LYS A 205 0.06 27.33 11.03
C LYS A 205 -0.98 28.44 11.17
N LYS A 206 -1.97 28.32 12.06
CA LYS A 206 -2.94 29.39 12.37
C LYS A 206 -2.40 30.44 13.35
N LYS A 207 -1.21 30.24 13.94
CA LYS A 207 -0.61 31.19 14.89
C LYS A 207 0.33 32.25 14.28
N VAL A 208 0.50 32.29 12.95
CA VAL A 208 1.32 33.32 12.29
C VAL A 208 0.53 34.07 11.22
N ARG A 209 -0.24 35.08 11.68
CA ARG A 209 -0.48 36.38 11.03
C ARG A 209 -1.38 37.21 11.96
N MET A 210 -0.78 37.80 12.97
CA MET A 210 -1.22 39.09 13.51
C MET A 210 -0.01 40.02 13.39
N GLN A 211 0.06 40.70 12.25
CA GLN A 211 0.73 41.98 12.09
C GLN A 211 -0.26 42.89 11.35
#